data_AF-A0A916WV24-F1
#
_entry.id   AF-A0A916WV24-F1
#
_cell.length_a   1.000
_cell.length_b   1.000
_cell.length_c   1.000
_cell.angle_alpha   90.00
_cell.angle_beta   90.00
_cell.angle_gamma   90.00
#
_symmetry.space_group_name_H-M   'P 1'
#
loop_
_entity.id
_entity.type
_entity.pdbx_description
1 polymer ?
#
loop_
_entity_poly.entity_id
_entity_poly.type
_entity_poly.pdbx_seq_one_letter_code
_entity_poly.pdbx_strand_id
1 'polypeptide(L)' 'MRPGSPVPVVIRTISERVQADAATMSRLRMAGVAPGARVTVETGSGVVTLIGPDGVRSDLSAGTAEAVHVQVL' A
#
# COMPACT_ATOMS: atom_id res chain seq x y z
N MET A 1 3.12 10.02 11.42
CA MET A 1 3.82 8.71 11.41
C MET A 1 5.30 8.98 11.59
N ARG A 2 6.01 8.24 12.45
CA ARG A 2 7.48 8.32 12.48
C ARG A 2 8.01 7.49 11.29
N PRO A 3 8.95 8.02 10.48
CA PRO A 3 9.62 7.23 9.46
C PRO A 3 10.21 5.95 10.07
N GLY A 4 10.02 4.82 9.40
CA GLY A 4 10.54 3.52 9.81
C GLY A 4 9.74 2.74 10.86
N SER A 5 8.68 3.30 11.46
CA SER A 5 7.79 2.50 12.32
C SER A 5 6.68 1.87 11.47
N PRO A 6 6.55 0.53 11.45
CA PRO A 6 5.44 -0.12 10.76
C PRO A 6 4.12 0.26 11.41
N VAL A 7 3.10 0.59 10.60
CA VAL A 7 1.77 0.99 11.07
C VAL A 7 0.71 0.09 10.43
N PRO A 8 -0.11 -0.62 11.22
CA PRO A 8 -1.22 -1.40 10.68
C PRO A 8 -2.34 -0.47 10.19
N VAL A 9 -2.86 -0.75 9.00
CA VAL A 9 -3.91 0.04 8.35
C VAL A 9 -4.89 -0.86 7.60
N VAL A 10 -6.03 -0.28 7.21
CA VAL A 10 -6.96 -0.86 6.23
C VAL A 10 -6.95 -0.02 4.97
N ILE A 11 -6.79 -0.66 3.82
CA ILE A 11 -6.94 -0.01 2.52
C ILE A 11 -8.41 0.39 2.33
N ARG A 12 -8.67 1.65 1.99
CA ARG A 12 -10.02 2.16 1.77
C ARG A 12 -10.31 2.32 0.30
N THR A 13 -9.49 3.11 -0.38
CA THR A 13 -9.65 3.37 -1.80
C THR A 13 -8.30 3.39 -2.49
N ILE A 14 -8.30 2.96 -3.75
CA ILE A 14 -7.17 3.11 -4.66
C ILE A 14 -7.68 4.02 -5.78
N SER A 15 -6.93 5.06 -6.14
CA SER A 15 -7.37 6.01 -7.18
C SER A 15 -7.55 5.32 -8.53
N GLU A 16 -8.43 5.86 -9.38
CA GLU A 16 -8.66 5.36 -10.74
C GLU A 16 -7.37 5.29 -11.56
N ARG A 17 -6.48 6.27 -11.43
CA ARG A 17 -5.18 6.30 -12.11
C ARG A 17 -4.33 5.06 -11.81
N VAL A 18 -4.29 4.63 -10.55
CA VAL A 18 -3.57 3.40 -10.15
C VAL A 18 -4.34 2.16 -10.59
N GLN A 19 -5.67 2.18 -10.52
CA GLN A 19 -6.50 1.07 -11.01
C GLN A 19 -6.33 0.82 -12.51
N ALA A 20 -6.13 1.87 -13.31
CA ALA A 20 -5.89 1.78 -14.74
C ALA A 20 -4.50 1.20 -15.10
N ASP A 21 -3.54 1.23 -14.18
CA ASP A 21 -2.24 0.57 -14.34
C ASP A 21 -2.35 -0.91 -13.93
N ALA A 22 -2.61 -1.75 -14.91
CA ALA A 22 -2.76 -3.19 -14.72
C ALA A 22 -1.54 -3.88 -14.11
N ALA A 23 -0.32 -3.40 -14.41
CA ALA A 23 0.91 -3.97 -13.86
C ALA A 23 1.02 -3.65 -12.36
N THR A 24 0.74 -2.40 -11.97
CA THR A 24 0.72 -2.00 -10.56
C THR A 24 -0.38 -2.70 -9.79
N MET A 25 -1.61 -2.76 -10.31
CA MET A 25 -2.70 -3.48 -9.64
C MET A 25 -2.44 -4.98 -9.50
N SER A 26 -1.78 -5.60 -10.47
CA SER A 26 -1.40 -7.02 -10.37
C SER A 26 -0.42 -7.25 -9.22
N ARG A 27 0.61 -6.39 -9.09
CA ARG A 27 1.55 -6.44 -7.95
C ARG A 27 0.85 -6.26 -6.61
N LEU A 28 -0.04 -5.27 -6.51
CA LEU A 28 -0.82 -5.02 -5.30
C LEU A 28 -1.67 -6.24 -4.91
N ARG A 29 -2.38 -6.83 -5.87
CA ARG A 29 -3.20 -8.04 -5.62
C ARG A 29 -2.37 -9.24 -5.18
N MET A 30 -1.20 -9.48 -5.79
CA MET A 30 -0.30 -10.54 -5.36
C MET A 30 0.22 -10.34 -3.93
N ALA A 31 0.33 -9.07 -3.49
CA ALA A 31 0.67 -8.73 -2.11
C ALA A 31 -0.54 -8.70 -1.15
N GLY A 32 -1.73 -9.12 -1.60
CA GLY A 32 -2.95 -9.08 -0.79
C GLY A 32 -3.49 -7.66 -0.55
N VAL A 33 -3.04 -6.67 -1.32
CA VAL A 33 -3.46 -5.27 -1.22
C VAL A 33 -4.66 -5.02 -2.12
N ALA A 34 -5.82 -4.81 -1.51
CA ALA A 34 -7.06 -4.43 -2.16
C ALA A 34 -7.95 -3.63 -1.18
N PRO A 35 -8.98 -2.89 -1.61
CA PRO A 35 -9.93 -2.25 -0.71
C PRO A 35 -10.48 -3.24 0.33
N GLY A 36 -10.45 -2.84 1.60
CA GLY A 36 -10.82 -3.67 2.75
C GLY A 36 -9.68 -4.51 3.34
N ALA A 37 -8.56 -4.66 2.64
CA ALA A 37 -7.42 -5.43 3.13
C ALA A 37 -6.76 -4.77 4.34
N ARG A 38 -6.41 -5.59 5.34
CA ARG A 38 -5.55 -5.20 6.46
C ARG A 38 -4.11 -5.42 6.06
N VAL A 39 -3.30 -4.37 6.13
CA VAL A 39 -1.88 -4.40 5.74
C VAL A 39 -1.07 -3.57 6.72
N THR A 40 0.24 -3.74 6.71
CA THR A 40 1.17 -2.87 7.44
C THR A 40 1.86 -1.92 6.47
N VAL A 41 1.96 -0.65 6.83
CA VAL A 41 2.66 0.38 6.06
C VAL A 41 3.98 0.69 6.75
N GLU A 42 5.08 0.66 5.99
CA GLU A 42 6.37 1.18 6.40
C GLU A 42 6.75 2.36 5.49
N THR A 43 7.15 3.48 6.09
CA THR A 43 7.63 4.66 5.34
C THR A 43 9.15 4.78 5.47
N GLY A 44 9.86 4.68 4.35
CA GLY A 44 11.31 4.79 4.24
C GLY A 44 11.76 6.02 3.45
N SER A 45 13.03 6.07 3.07
CA SER A 45 13.68 7.17 2.32
C SER A 45 13.12 7.36 0.90
N GLY A 46 11.88 7.85 0.79
CA GLY A 46 11.19 8.10 -0.48
C GLY A 46 10.35 6.94 -1.02
N VAL A 47 10.25 5.84 -0.28
CA VAL A 47 9.47 4.65 -0.63
C VAL A 47 8.46 4.36 0.47
N VAL A 48 7.25 3.98 0.06
CA VAL A 48 6.22 3.45 0.96
C VAL A 48 6.08 1.97 0.68
N THR A 49 6.34 1.12 1.67
CA THR A 49 6.22 -0.32 1.54
C THR A 49 4.91 -0.78 2.17
N LEU A 50 4.09 -1.49 1.40
CA LEU A 50 2.92 -2.19 1.89
C LEU A 50 3.29 -3.64 2.16
N ILE A 51 2.95 -4.13 3.35
CA ILE A 51 3.19 -5.51 3.76
C ILE A 51 1.84 -6.20 3.94
N GLY A 52 1.57 -7.17 3.08
CA GLY A 52 0.35 -7.97 3.10
C GLY A 52 0.25 -8.91 4.30
N PRO A 53 -0.91 -9.54 4.50
CA PRO A 53 -1.13 -10.51 5.58
C PRO A 53 -0.13 -11.66 5.60
N ASP A 54 0.30 -12.12 4.41
CA ASP A 54 1.26 -13.22 4.23
C ASP A 54 2.72 -12.73 4.26
N GLY A 55 2.96 -11.47 4.64
CA GLY A 55 4.30 -10.86 4.68
C GLY A 55 4.85 -10.44 3.32
N VAL A 56 4.09 -10.61 2.23
CA VAL A 56 4.47 -10.17 0.89
C VAL A 56 4.57 -8.64 0.86
N ARG A 57 5.71 -8.14 0.35
CA ARG A 57 6.02 -6.72 0.30
C ARG A 57 5.75 -6.15 -1.09
N SER A 58 5.17 -4.95 -1.13
CA SER A 58 5.00 -4.16 -2.35
C SER A 58 5.47 -2.74 -2.10
N ASP A 59 6.53 -2.35 -2.79
CA ASP A 59 7.06 -0.98 -2.73
C ASP A 59 6.28 -0.07 -3.67
N LEU A 60 5.92 1.10 -3.15
CA LEU A 60 5.26 2.16 -3.88
C LEU A 60 6.18 3.37 -3.99
N SER A 61 6.24 3.94 -5.19
CA SER A 61 6.74 5.30 -5.36
C SER A 61 5.83 6.29 -4.62
N ALA A 62 6.36 7.44 -4.22
CA ALA A 62 5.61 8.47 -3.52
C ALA A 62 4.29 8.84 -4.23
N GLY A 63 4.32 9.09 -5.54
CA GLY A 63 3.12 9.43 -6.31
C GLY A 63 2.08 8.31 -6.40
N THR A 64 2.48 7.03 -6.32
CA THR A 64 1.53 5.91 -6.24
C THR A 64 0.99 5.75 -4.83
N ALA A 65 1.80 5.98 -3.80
CA ALA A 65 1.38 5.92 -2.41
C ALA A 65 0.32 7.00 -2.08
N GLU A 66 0.47 8.23 -2.60
CA GLU A 66 -0.53 9.29 -2.47
C GLU A 66 -1.88 8.93 -3.10
N ALA A 67 -1.89 8.02 -4.07
CA ALA A 67 -3.07 7.52 -4.74
C ALA A 67 -3.77 6.37 -3.99
N VAL A 68 -3.27 5.95 -2.83
CA VAL A 68 -3.86 4.90 -1.99
C VAL A 68 -4.28 5.51 -0.66
N HIS A 69 -5.58 5.51 -0.37
CA HIS A 69 -6.08 5.96 0.91
C HIS A 69 -6.22 4.81 1.89
N VAL A 70 -5.78 5.05 3.12
CA VAL A 70 -5.78 4.07 4.20
C VAL A 70 -6.41 4.65 5.46
N GLN A 71 -6.90 3.77 6.33
CA GLN A 71 -7.31 4.12 7.68
C GLN A 71 -6.44 3.36 8.67
N VAL A 72 -5.81 4.08 9.60
CA VAL A 72 -5.02 3.49 10.70
C VAL A 72 -5.94 2.67 11.61
N LEU A 73 -5.44 1.52 12.06
CA LEU A 73 -6.11 0.63 13.01
C LEU A 73 -5.83 1.01 14.47
#